data_AF-A0A1Y4T3W5-F1
#
_entry.id   AF-A0A1Y4T3W5-F1
#
_cell.length_a   1.000
_cell.length_b   1.000
_cell.length_c   1.000
_cell.angle_alpha   90.00
_cell.angle_beta   90.00
_cell.angle_gamma   90.00
#
_symmetry.space_group_name_H-M   'P 1'
#
loop_
_entity.id
_entity.type
_entity.pdbx_description
1 polymer ?
#
loop_
_entity_poly.entity_id
_entity_poly.type
_entity_poly.pdbx_seq_one_letter_code
_entity_poly.pdbx_strand_id
1 'polypeptide(L)'
;MKQYLEMCQYILEHGEDRDDRTGTGTRSVFGYQTRYDLRVGFPLLTTKKMFLRPIAEELLWFIKGDTNIKYLVDRNVKIWNEWPYENFKKSEDFHGESLEEFVAKIKELPADDPFVLKYGELGPVYGRQWRNFNEQGVDQLSILIDGLKNNPFSRRHIVSAWNPVEVDQMALPPCHAFLQFYVSADKKYLSCQLYQRSADTFLGVPFNIASYALMTAMLAQVCGYEAKEFIHTIGDAHIYKDHFDVVKEQISREPLPLCQLKLNPEIKSLFDFTIDDISIENYQSHGRLYGKVSV
;
A
#
# COMPACT_ATOMS: atom_id res chain seq x y z
N MET A 1 -7.47 15.05 3.28
CA MET A 1 -6.51 15.20 4.40
C MET A 1 -7.23 15.28 5.72
N LYS A 2 -8.24 16.15 5.81
CA LYS A 2 -9.12 16.27 6.98
C LYS A 2 -9.65 14.92 7.48
N GLN A 3 -10.09 14.05 6.56
CA GLN A 3 -10.60 12.71 6.88
C GLN A 3 -9.59 11.82 7.64
N TYR A 4 -8.31 11.89 7.28
CA TYR A 4 -7.23 11.16 7.95
C TYR A 4 -6.98 11.75 9.35
N LEU A 5 -6.91 13.07 9.48
CA LEU A 5 -6.67 13.72 10.77
C LEU A 5 -7.83 13.51 11.74
N GLU A 6 -9.07 13.55 11.24
CA GLU A 6 -10.27 13.22 12.01
C GLU A 6 -10.23 11.77 12.50
N MET A 7 -9.77 10.84 11.68
CA MET A 7 -9.55 9.45 12.11
C MET A 7 -8.51 9.35 13.22
N CYS A 8 -7.36 10.03 13.07
CA CYS A 8 -6.34 10.05 14.11
C CYS A 8 -6.88 10.62 15.44
N GLN A 9 -7.59 11.74 15.37
CA GLN A 9 -8.21 12.37 16.55
C GLN A 9 -9.22 11.41 17.19
N TYR A 10 -10.09 10.80 16.38
CA TYR A 10 -11.09 9.85 16.86
C TYR A 10 -10.46 8.65 17.58
N ILE A 11 -9.38 8.08 17.02
CA ILE A 11 -8.65 6.98 17.69
C ILE A 11 -8.09 7.46 19.03
N LEU A 12 -7.47 8.65 19.09
CA LEU A 12 -6.88 9.15 20.33
C LEU A 12 -7.92 9.43 21.43
N GLU A 13 -9.10 9.92 21.06
CA GLU A 13 -10.17 10.30 21.99
C GLU A 13 -11.07 9.14 22.41
N HIS A 14 -11.37 8.23 21.48
CA HIS A 14 -12.40 7.20 21.66
C HIS A 14 -11.86 5.77 21.55
N GLY A 15 -10.59 5.60 21.19
CA GLY A 15 -9.99 4.28 21.09
C GLY A 15 -9.72 3.64 22.44
N GLU A 16 -9.72 2.31 22.45
CA GLU A 16 -9.36 1.50 23.61
C GLU A 16 -7.87 1.16 23.57
N ASP A 17 -7.21 1.30 24.71
CA ASP A 17 -5.82 0.86 24.85
C ASP A 17 -5.76 -0.67 24.89
N ARG A 18 -4.90 -1.25 24.06
CA ARG A 18 -4.73 -2.70 23.92
C ARG A 18 -3.26 -3.05 23.92
N ASP A 19 -2.96 -4.24 24.40
CA ASP A 19 -1.68 -4.89 24.10
C ASP A 19 -1.72 -5.40 22.65
N ASP A 20 -0.56 -5.47 22.01
CA ASP A 20 -0.42 -5.92 20.63
C ASP A 20 0.76 -6.89 20.48
N ARG A 21 0.88 -7.54 19.32
CA ARG A 21 1.89 -8.58 19.09
C ARG A 21 3.34 -8.10 19.24
N THR A 22 3.59 -6.80 19.03
CA THR A 22 4.94 -6.19 19.08
C THR A 22 5.34 -5.80 20.50
N GLY A 23 4.40 -5.82 21.46
CA GLY A 23 4.65 -5.43 22.85
C GLY A 23 4.71 -3.91 23.09
N THR A 24 4.52 -3.08 22.07
CA THR A 24 4.48 -1.61 22.20
C THR A 24 3.18 -1.12 22.85
N GLY A 25 2.09 -1.83 22.58
CA GLY A 25 0.73 -1.43 22.89
C GLY A 25 0.19 -0.41 21.90
N THR A 26 -1.12 -0.41 21.73
CA THR A 26 -1.83 0.47 20.80
C THR A 26 -3.03 1.13 21.47
N ARG A 27 -3.54 2.20 20.85
CA ARG A 27 -4.91 2.66 21.02
C ARG A 27 -5.66 2.41 19.72
N SER A 28 -6.80 1.75 19.79
CA SER A 28 -7.49 1.24 18.60
C SER A 28 -8.99 1.49 18.60
N VAL A 29 -9.56 1.61 17.40
CA VAL A 29 -11.00 1.52 17.16
C VAL A 29 -11.25 0.42 16.13
N PHE A 30 -12.38 -0.29 16.25
CA PHE A 30 -12.76 -1.34 15.31
C PHE A 30 -13.88 -0.86 14.39
N GLY A 31 -13.55 -0.68 13.12
CA GLY A 31 -14.44 -0.12 12.11
C GLY A 31 -14.27 1.39 11.97
N TYR A 32 -13.68 1.82 10.86
CA TYR A 32 -13.64 3.23 10.47
C TYR A 32 -13.70 3.35 8.95
N GLN A 33 -14.32 4.40 8.42
CA GLN A 33 -14.34 4.65 6.98
C GLN A 33 -13.98 6.10 6.65
N THR A 34 -13.03 6.28 5.74
CA THR A 34 -12.70 7.59 5.15
C THR A 34 -12.97 7.60 3.65
N ARG A 35 -13.21 8.78 3.08
CA ARG A 35 -13.50 8.97 1.65
C ARG A 35 -12.68 10.12 1.08
N TYR A 36 -12.01 9.89 -0.03
CA TYR A 36 -11.14 10.85 -0.70
C TYR A 36 -11.64 11.08 -2.12
N ASP A 37 -12.11 12.28 -2.43
CA ASP A 37 -12.46 12.68 -3.79
C ASP A 37 -11.17 12.96 -4.58
N LEU A 38 -10.88 12.12 -5.57
CA LEU A 38 -9.67 12.18 -6.39
C LEU A 38 -9.75 13.27 -7.48
N ARG A 39 -10.94 13.86 -7.70
CA ARG A 39 -11.13 14.95 -8.66
C ARG A 39 -10.64 16.29 -8.11
N VAL A 40 -10.57 16.43 -6.79
CA VAL A 40 -10.10 17.67 -6.14
C VAL A 40 -8.58 17.71 -5.96
N GLY A 41 -7.90 16.57 -6.08
CA GLY A 41 -6.45 16.46 -5.94
C GLY A 41 -6.00 15.08 -5.47
N PHE A 42 -4.71 14.80 -5.58
CA PHE A 42 -4.13 13.53 -5.16
C PHE A 42 -3.91 13.51 -3.64
N PRO A 43 -4.43 12.50 -2.90
CA PRO A 43 -4.45 12.50 -1.43
C PRO A 43 -3.09 12.07 -0.83
N LEU A 44 -2.00 12.71 -1.24
CA LEU A 44 -0.71 12.59 -0.59
C LEU A 44 -0.66 13.54 0.61
N LEU A 45 -0.34 13.02 1.81
CA LEU A 45 -0.41 13.84 3.02
C LEU A 45 0.42 15.11 2.94
N THR A 46 -0.16 16.22 3.40
CA THR A 46 0.49 17.53 3.45
C THR A 46 0.90 17.93 4.87
N THR A 47 0.29 17.37 5.91
CA THR A 47 0.68 17.61 7.32
C THR A 47 1.96 16.90 7.75
N LYS A 48 2.48 16.00 6.91
CA LYS A 48 3.76 15.29 7.07
C LYS A 48 4.36 15.06 5.69
N LYS A 49 5.67 15.22 5.54
CA LYS A 49 6.35 14.94 4.26
C LYS A 49 6.22 13.48 3.88
N MET A 50 5.70 13.23 2.69
CA MET A 50 5.59 11.93 2.04
C MET A 50 6.51 11.87 0.81
N PHE A 51 6.82 10.65 0.37
CA PHE A 51 7.64 10.39 -0.81
C PHE A 51 6.87 9.49 -1.77
N LEU A 52 6.52 10.02 -2.95
CA LEU A 52 5.75 9.29 -3.95
C LEU A 52 6.50 8.07 -4.49
N ARG A 53 7.81 8.20 -4.73
CA ARG A 53 8.61 7.17 -5.38
C ARG A 53 8.49 5.79 -4.71
N PRO A 54 8.73 5.62 -3.39
CA PRO A 54 8.56 4.30 -2.76
C PRO A 54 7.10 3.80 -2.82
N ILE A 55 6.10 4.68 -2.77
CA ILE A 55 4.68 4.33 -2.88
C ILE A 55 4.37 3.75 -4.26
N ALA A 56 4.80 4.45 -5.31
CA ALA A 56 4.57 4.02 -6.68
C ALA A 56 5.36 2.75 -7.02
N GLU A 57 6.63 2.64 -6.62
CA GLU A 57 7.45 1.46 -6.89
C GLU A 57 6.91 0.19 -6.20
N GLU A 58 6.42 0.30 -4.96
CA GLU A 58 5.75 -0.82 -4.28
C GLU A 58 4.48 -1.25 -5.02
N LEU A 59 3.63 -0.30 -5.40
CA LEU A 59 2.41 -0.61 -6.13
C LEU A 59 2.71 -1.26 -7.48
N LEU A 60 3.72 -0.77 -8.22
CA LEU A 60 4.14 -1.35 -9.49
C LEU A 60 4.69 -2.77 -9.31
N TRP A 61 5.42 -3.02 -8.23
CA TRP A 61 5.91 -4.35 -7.86
C TRP A 61 4.74 -5.33 -7.63
N PHE A 62 3.71 -4.92 -6.88
CA PHE A 62 2.49 -5.72 -6.72
C PHE A 62 1.75 -5.97 -8.04
N ILE A 63 1.59 -4.93 -8.86
CA ILE A 63 0.91 -5.06 -10.16
C ILE A 63 1.65 -6.02 -11.09
N LYS A 64 2.98 -6.08 -11.03
CA LYS A 64 3.80 -7.03 -11.80
C LYS A 64 3.68 -8.47 -11.32
N GLY A 65 3.14 -8.69 -10.13
CA GLY A 65 2.99 -10.01 -9.55
C GLY A 65 4.26 -10.55 -8.89
N ASP A 66 5.26 -9.69 -8.71
CA ASP A 66 6.53 -10.05 -8.10
C ASP A 66 6.38 -10.09 -6.57
N THR A 67 7.16 -10.99 -5.95
CA THR A 67 7.17 -11.27 -4.51
C THR A 67 8.58 -11.28 -3.94
N ASN A 68 9.60 -11.02 -4.77
CA ASN A 68 10.98 -10.88 -4.35
C ASN A 68 11.37 -9.41 -4.10
N ILE A 69 12.00 -9.12 -2.96
CA ILE A 69 12.39 -7.75 -2.59
C ILE A 69 13.49 -7.17 -3.47
N LYS A 70 14.19 -7.95 -4.30
CA LYS A 70 15.25 -7.43 -5.17
C LYS A 70 14.77 -6.27 -6.03
N TYR A 71 13.56 -6.36 -6.60
CA TYR A 71 12.97 -5.27 -7.38
C TYR A 71 12.98 -3.94 -6.59
N LEU A 72 12.60 -3.98 -5.32
CA LEU A 72 12.52 -2.84 -4.42
C LEU A 72 13.90 -2.36 -3.97
N VAL A 73 14.78 -3.29 -3.61
CA VAL A 73 16.15 -3.02 -3.17
C VAL A 73 16.98 -2.33 -4.26
N ASP A 74 16.86 -2.79 -5.51
CA ASP A 74 17.54 -2.18 -6.67
C ASP A 74 17.09 -0.72 -6.87
N ARG A 75 15.89 -0.36 -6.40
CA ARG A 75 15.28 0.99 -6.46
C ARG A 75 15.42 1.78 -5.17
N ASN A 76 16.18 1.29 -4.21
CA ASN A 76 16.39 1.87 -2.88
C ASN A 76 15.07 2.02 -2.06
N VAL A 77 14.09 1.16 -2.32
CA VAL A 77 12.88 1.04 -1.51
C VAL A 77 13.14 0.00 -0.43
N LYS A 78 12.98 0.40 0.84
CA LYS A 78 13.41 -0.40 2.00
C LYS A 78 12.27 -0.98 2.83
N ILE A 79 11.02 -0.66 2.49
CA ILE A 79 9.84 -0.87 3.33
C ILE A 79 9.44 -2.35 3.54
N TRP A 80 10.16 -3.28 2.89
CA TRP A 80 9.93 -4.73 2.97
C TRP A 80 11.17 -5.50 3.44
N ASN A 81 12.25 -4.81 3.84
CA ASN A 81 13.55 -5.45 4.06
C ASN A 81 13.58 -6.32 5.34
N GLU A 82 12.81 -5.94 6.34
CA GLU A 82 12.83 -6.55 7.67
C GLU A 82 12.28 -7.98 7.64
N TRP A 83 11.15 -8.23 6.98
CA TRP A 83 10.51 -9.56 6.92
C TRP A 83 11.37 -10.69 6.33
N PRO A 84 11.98 -10.55 5.15
CA PRO A 84 12.84 -11.59 4.60
C PRO A 84 14.14 -11.72 5.40
N TYR A 85 14.62 -10.63 6.00
CA TYR A 85 15.76 -10.68 6.92
C TYR A 85 15.44 -11.46 8.21
N GLU A 86 14.24 -11.31 8.79
CA GLU A 86 13.79 -12.13 9.92
C GLU A 86 13.72 -13.62 9.57
N ASN A 87 13.42 -13.95 8.31
CA ASN A 87 13.47 -15.33 7.82
C ASN A 87 14.92 -15.79 7.60
N PHE A 88 15.78 -14.95 7.03
CA PHE A 88 17.20 -15.22 6.83
C PHE A 88 17.90 -15.51 8.17
N LYS A 89 17.66 -14.72 9.22
CA LYS A 89 18.22 -14.95 10.56
C LYS A 89 17.92 -16.34 11.16
N LYS A 90 16.88 -17.02 10.67
CA LYS A 90 16.47 -18.36 11.13
C LYS A 90 17.08 -19.49 10.29
N SER A 91 17.81 -19.17 9.23
CA SER A 91 18.38 -20.15 8.31
C SER A 91 19.80 -20.57 8.74
N GLU A 92 20.26 -21.69 8.16
CA GLU A 92 21.64 -22.17 8.33
C GLU A 92 22.70 -21.30 7.64
N ASP A 93 22.28 -20.47 6.67
CA ASP A 93 23.16 -19.58 5.91
C ASP A 93 23.40 -18.24 6.63
N PHE A 94 22.81 -18.05 7.82
CA PHE A 94 23.01 -16.85 8.64
C PHE A 94 24.29 -16.96 9.48
N HIS A 95 25.17 -15.99 9.34
CA HIS A 95 26.48 -15.94 10.00
C HIS A 95 26.70 -14.66 10.81
N GLY A 96 25.61 -13.96 11.16
CA GLY A 96 25.64 -12.76 11.97
C GLY A 96 25.58 -11.46 11.17
N GLU A 97 25.18 -11.51 9.90
CA GLU A 97 25.02 -10.35 9.05
C GLU A 97 23.99 -9.36 9.61
N SER A 98 24.29 -8.08 9.54
CA SER A 98 23.34 -7.00 9.75
C SER A 98 22.27 -6.95 8.65
N LEU A 99 21.18 -6.22 8.91
CA LEU A 99 20.15 -5.94 7.89
C LEU A 99 20.77 -5.22 6.69
N GLU A 100 21.71 -4.31 6.92
CA GLU A 100 22.42 -3.57 5.89
C GLU A 100 23.26 -4.49 5.00
N GLU A 101 24.00 -5.43 5.58
CA GLU A 101 24.81 -6.41 4.83
C GLU A 101 23.92 -7.37 4.03
N PHE A 102 22.82 -7.83 4.62
CA PHE A 102 21.82 -8.65 3.94
C PHE A 102 21.24 -7.93 2.70
N VAL A 103 20.80 -6.69 2.87
CA VAL A 103 20.22 -5.88 1.79
C VAL A 103 21.28 -5.54 0.73
N ALA A 104 22.51 -5.23 1.13
CA ALA A 104 23.61 -4.99 0.19
C ALA A 104 23.87 -6.23 -0.67
N LYS A 105 23.90 -7.43 -0.08
CA LYS A 105 24.09 -8.69 -0.78
C LYS A 105 22.95 -8.97 -1.79
N ILE A 106 21.68 -8.75 -1.42
CA ILE A 106 20.55 -8.86 -2.36
C ILE A 106 20.67 -7.89 -3.55
N LYS A 107 21.19 -6.68 -3.28
CA LYS A 107 21.37 -5.65 -4.31
C LYS A 107 22.47 -6.00 -5.31
N GLU A 108 23.61 -6.46 -4.80
CA GLU A 108 24.81 -6.74 -5.61
C GLU A 108 24.65 -8.01 -6.47
N LEU A 109 23.96 -9.03 -5.95
CA LEU A 109 23.80 -10.30 -6.65
C LEU A 109 22.78 -10.21 -7.81
N PRO A 110 22.97 -11.00 -8.90
CA PRO A 110 21.99 -11.14 -9.96
C PRO A 110 20.62 -11.63 -9.47
N ALA A 111 19.56 -11.36 -10.24
CA ALA A 111 18.20 -11.74 -9.84
C ALA A 111 17.96 -13.26 -9.82
N ASP A 112 18.72 -14.00 -10.61
CA ASP A 112 18.71 -15.46 -10.68
C ASP A 112 19.71 -16.11 -9.71
N ASP A 113 20.41 -15.33 -8.89
CA ASP A 113 21.32 -15.87 -7.88
C ASP A 113 20.54 -16.68 -6.82
N PRO A 114 21.00 -17.89 -6.43
CA PRO A 114 20.31 -18.72 -5.45
C PRO A 114 20.05 -18.03 -4.10
N PHE A 115 20.94 -17.15 -3.65
CA PHE A 115 20.75 -16.38 -2.43
C PHE A 115 19.60 -15.39 -2.57
N VAL A 116 19.51 -14.69 -3.71
CA VAL A 116 18.43 -13.74 -4.00
C VAL A 116 17.10 -14.46 -4.13
N LEU A 117 17.05 -15.55 -4.88
CA LEU A 117 15.83 -16.33 -5.07
C LEU A 117 15.30 -16.89 -3.75
N LYS A 118 16.19 -17.39 -2.88
CA LYS A 118 15.82 -18.00 -1.59
C LYS A 118 15.45 -16.96 -0.54
N TYR A 119 16.28 -15.93 -0.37
CA TYR A 119 16.18 -15.00 0.76
C TYR A 119 15.55 -13.66 0.42
N GLY A 120 15.44 -13.30 -0.86
CA GLY A 120 14.66 -12.14 -1.26
C GLY A 120 13.15 -12.40 -1.29
N GLU A 121 12.72 -13.66 -1.23
CA GLU A 121 11.33 -14.08 -1.38
C GLU A 121 10.50 -13.83 -0.10
N LEU A 122 9.34 -13.19 -0.26
CA LEU A 122 8.39 -12.92 0.83
C LEU A 122 7.26 -13.96 0.93
N GLY A 123 7.21 -14.89 -0.02
CA GLY A 123 6.15 -15.86 -0.14
C GLY A 123 4.94 -15.26 -0.87
N PRO A 124 3.74 -15.81 -0.66
CA PRO A 124 2.57 -15.50 -1.47
C PRO A 124 1.90 -14.17 -1.08
N VAL A 125 2.66 -13.07 -1.07
CA VAL A 125 2.18 -11.71 -0.76
C VAL A 125 1.34 -11.12 -1.91
N TYR A 126 1.00 -9.82 -1.82
CA TYR A 126 0.03 -9.15 -2.69
C TYR A 126 0.20 -9.43 -4.19
N GLY A 127 1.42 -9.34 -4.73
CA GLY A 127 1.67 -9.54 -6.16
C GLY A 127 1.21 -10.91 -6.66
N ARG A 128 1.63 -11.98 -5.96
CA ARG A 128 1.17 -13.33 -6.27
C ARG A 128 -0.34 -13.47 -6.14
N GLN A 129 -0.95 -12.95 -5.08
CA GLN A 129 -2.41 -13.03 -4.93
C GLN A 129 -3.13 -12.31 -6.07
N TRP A 130 -2.65 -11.16 -6.51
CA TRP A 130 -3.30 -10.35 -7.54
C TRP A 130 -3.13 -10.90 -8.96
N ARG A 131 -1.98 -11.53 -9.26
CA ARG A 131 -1.62 -11.94 -10.63
C ARG A 131 -1.58 -13.46 -10.86
N ASN A 132 -1.51 -14.27 -9.80
CA ASN A 132 -1.46 -15.72 -9.88
C ASN A 132 -2.03 -16.38 -8.61
N PHE A 133 -3.31 -16.12 -8.31
CA PHE A 133 -3.96 -16.62 -7.10
C PHE A 133 -3.94 -18.16 -7.04
N ASN A 134 -3.54 -18.73 -5.89
CA ASN A 134 -3.34 -20.17 -5.66
C ASN A 134 -2.35 -20.88 -6.60
N GLU A 135 -1.50 -20.16 -7.36
CA GLU A 135 -0.71 -20.73 -8.46
C GLU A 135 -1.56 -21.44 -9.54
N GLN A 136 -2.85 -21.11 -9.61
CA GLN A 136 -3.79 -21.70 -10.56
C GLN A 136 -3.94 -20.87 -11.84
N GLY A 137 -3.09 -19.84 -12.03
CA GLY A 137 -3.16 -18.93 -13.18
C GLY A 137 -4.30 -17.92 -13.11
N VAL A 138 -4.89 -17.70 -11.94
CA VAL A 138 -5.97 -16.72 -11.77
C VAL A 138 -5.38 -15.31 -11.61
N ASP A 139 -5.34 -14.57 -12.72
CA ASP A 139 -4.94 -13.16 -12.76
C ASP A 139 -6.14 -12.24 -12.48
N GLN A 140 -6.32 -11.88 -11.20
CA GLN A 140 -7.44 -11.07 -10.75
C GLN A 140 -7.41 -9.64 -11.33
N LEU A 141 -6.23 -9.07 -11.59
CA LEU A 141 -6.12 -7.74 -12.20
C LEU A 141 -6.53 -7.75 -13.67
N SER A 142 -6.14 -8.77 -14.42
CA SER A 142 -6.59 -8.94 -15.81
C SER A 142 -8.12 -9.13 -15.89
N ILE A 143 -8.69 -9.96 -15.01
CA ILE A 143 -10.15 -10.15 -14.89
C ILE A 143 -10.85 -8.84 -14.52
N LEU A 144 -10.29 -8.07 -13.59
CA LEU A 144 -10.82 -6.76 -13.21
C LEU A 144 -10.85 -5.80 -14.40
N ILE A 145 -9.74 -5.65 -15.13
CA ILE A 145 -9.62 -4.72 -16.27
C ILE A 145 -10.62 -5.09 -17.37
N ASP A 146 -10.74 -6.37 -17.71
CA ASP A 146 -11.73 -6.86 -18.67
C ASP A 146 -13.15 -6.54 -18.19
N GLY A 147 -13.46 -6.86 -16.93
CA GLY A 147 -14.75 -6.58 -16.33
C GLY A 147 -15.10 -5.09 -16.36
N LEU A 148 -14.17 -4.21 -16.00
CA LEU A 148 -14.38 -2.76 -16.02
C LEU A 148 -14.73 -2.30 -17.44
N LYS A 149 -14.02 -2.77 -18.47
CA LYS A 149 -14.25 -2.38 -19.87
C LYS A 149 -15.55 -2.95 -20.44
N ASN A 150 -15.83 -4.22 -20.18
CA ASN A 150 -16.86 -4.99 -20.89
C ASN A 150 -18.14 -5.22 -20.08
N ASN A 151 -18.10 -5.07 -18.75
CA ASN A 151 -19.25 -5.20 -17.86
C ASN A 151 -19.18 -4.20 -16.68
N PRO A 152 -19.15 -2.87 -16.96
CA PRO A 152 -18.79 -1.83 -15.98
C PRO A 152 -19.71 -1.74 -14.76
N PHE A 153 -20.95 -2.20 -14.87
CA PHE A 153 -21.93 -2.15 -13.78
C PHE A 153 -21.95 -3.42 -12.92
N SER A 154 -20.98 -4.32 -13.13
CA SER A 154 -20.85 -5.50 -12.28
C SER A 154 -20.59 -5.08 -10.84
N ARG A 155 -21.33 -5.70 -9.92
CA ARG A 155 -21.10 -5.57 -8.48
C ARG A 155 -19.97 -6.48 -7.98
N ARG A 156 -19.27 -7.16 -8.90
CA ARG A 156 -18.25 -8.19 -8.63
C ARG A 156 -16.84 -7.79 -9.08
N HIS A 157 -16.58 -6.51 -9.33
CA HIS A 157 -15.23 -6.01 -9.59
C HIS A 157 -14.41 -6.04 -8.30
N ILE A 158 -13.89 -7.21 -7.94
CA ILE A 158 -13.22 -7.48 -6.68
C ILE A 158 -11.84 -8.06 -6.95
N VAL A 159 -10.86 -7.65 -6.14
CA VAL A 159 -9.52 -8.25 -6.07
C VAL A 159 -9.26 -8.60 -4.61
N SER A 160 -8.94 -9.86 -4.30
CA SER A 160 -8.65 -10.32 -2.94
C SER A 160 -7.18 -10.69 -2.78
N ALA A 161 -6.53 -10.16 -1.75
CA ALA A 161 -5.24 -10.66 -1.28
C ALA A 161 -5.40 -11.68 -0.13
N TRP A 162 -6.60 -11.77 0.46
CA TRP A 162 -6.84 -12.71 1.54
C TRP A 162 -7.06 -14.12 1.00
N ASN A 163 -6.06 -14.98 1.18
CA ASN A 163 -6.11 -16.39 0.81
C ASN A 163 -6.01 -17.28 2.06
N PRO A 164 -7.13 -17.85 2.56
CA PRO A 164 -7.12 -18.69 3.75
C PRO A 164 -6.23 -19.93 3.67
N VAL A 165 -5.91 -20.42 2.46
CA VAL A 165 -5.06 -21.62 2.27
C VAL A 165 -3.58 -21.28 2.44
N GLU A 166 -3.19 -20.05 2.10
CA GLU A 166 -1.79 -19.61 2.05
C GLU A 166 -1.44 -18.57 3.13
N VAL A 167 -2.41 -18.05 3.88
CA VAL A 167 -2.21 -16.91 4.79
C VAL A 167 -1.11 -17.15 5.83
N ASP A 168 -0.99 -18.36 6.34
CA ASP A 168 0.02 -18.75 7.33
C ASP A 168 1.43 -18.93 6.72
N GLN A 169 1.53 -18.95 5.39
CA GLN A 169 2.80 -19.08 4.65
C GLN A 169 3.38 -17.71 4.26
N MET A 170 2.63 -16.64 4.46
CA MET A 170 3.05 -15.27 4.10
C MET A 170 3.94 -14.70 5.19
N ALA A 171 5.07 -14.06 4.81
CA ALA A 171 5.93 -13.39 5.79
C ALA A 171 5.18 -12.30 6.59
N LEU A 172 4.19 -11.68 5.96
CA LEU A 172 3.18 -10.86 6.62
C LEU A 172 1.82 -11.09 5.94
N PRO A 173 0.80 -11.58 6.67
CA PRO A 173 -0.55 -11.67 6.14
C PRO A 173 -1.05 -10.29 5.63
N PRO A 174 -1.67 -10.20 4.44
CA PRO A 174 -2.14 -8.96 3.85
C PRO A 174 -2.97 -8.12 4.81
N CYS A 175 -2.51 -6.90 5.09
CA CYS A 175 -3.30 -5.90 5.80
C CYS A 175 -4.44 -5.39 4.90
N HIS A 176 -4.19 -5.26 3.60
CA HIS A 176 -5.19 -4.89 2.59
C HIS A 176 -5.85 -6.17 2.06
N ALA A 177 -6.98 -6.56 2.66
CA ALA A 177 -7.54 -7.89 2.42
C ALA A 177 -8.25 -7.99 1.07
N PHE A 178 -9.05 -6.99 0.69
CA PHE A 178 -9.66 -6.93 -0.65
C PHE A 178 -10.04 -5.52 -1.08
N LEU A 179 -10.18 -5.36 -2.40
CA LEU A 179 -10.59 -4.15 -3.09
C LEU A 179 -11.91 -4.40 -3.82
N GLN A 180 -12.75 -3.38 -3.93
CA GLN A 180 -13.92 -3.38 -4.79
C GLN A 180 -13.97 -2.11 -5.63
N PHE A 181 -14.20 -2.26 -6.94
CA PHE A 181 -14.31 -1.15 -7.88
C PHE A 181 -15.77 -0.89 -8.29
N TYR A 182 -16.06 0.37 -8.61
CA TYR A 182 -17.39 0.83 -8.98
C TYR A 182 -17.31 1.85 -10.11
N VAL A 183 -18.06 1.61 -11.19
CA VAL A 183 -18.23 2.57 -12.28
C VAL A 183 -19.53 3.34 -12.08
N SER A 184 -19.48 4.67 -12.22
CA SER A 184 -20.64 5.54 -12.12
C SER A 184 -21.69 5.23 -13.18
N ALA A 185 -22.96 5.56 -12.89
CA ALA A 185 -24.09 5.30 -13.80
C ALA A 185 -23.93 5.95 -15.19
N ASP A 186 -23.23 7.08 -15.29
CA ASP A 186 -22.91 7.77 -16.54
C ASP A 186 -21.65 7.23 -17.26
N LYS A 187 -21.03 6.17 -16.72
CA LYS A 187 -19.81 5.51 -17.22
C LYS A 187 -18.58 6.43 -17.35
N LYS A 188 -18.54 7.52 -16.59
CA LYS A 188 -17.41 8.46 -16.62
C LYS A 188 -16.39 8.21 -15.53
N TYR A 189 -16.83 7.70 -14.39
CA TYR A 189 -16.02 7.74 -13.17
C TYR A 189 -15.75 6.35 -12.62
N LEU A 190 -14.50 6.12 -12.22
CA LEU A 190 -14.08 4.93 -11.47
C LEU A 190 -13.84 5.29 -10.00
N SER A 191 -14.40 4.50 -9.11
CA SER A 191 -14.14 4.56 -7.66
C SER A 191 -13.59 3.22 -7.17
N CYS A 192 -12.81 3.26 -6.10
CA CYS A 192 -12.25 2.10 -5.44
C CYS A 192 -12.58 2.14 -3.95
N GLN A 193 -12.99 1.01 -3.39
CA GLN A 193 -13.09 0.79 -1.96
C GLN A 193 -12.07 -0.27 -1.53
N LEU A 194 -11.27 0.06 -0.52
CA LEU A 194 -10.39 -0.88 0.17
C LEU A 194 -11.03 -1.32 1.48
N TYR A 195 -11.00 -2.63 1.75
CA TYR A 195 -11.12 -3.16 3.11
C TYR A 195 -9.73 -3.55 3.65
N GLN A 196 -9.24 -2.78 4.62
CA GLN A 196 -7.98 -3.01 5.31
C GLN A 196 -8.26 -3.57 6.70
N ARG A 197 -7.94 -4.85 6.95
CA ARG A 197 -8.27 -5.51 8.22
C ARG A 197 -7.55 -4.91 9.44
N SER A 198 -6.38 -4.31 9.21
CA SER A 198 -5.48 -3.80 10.25
C SER A 198 -4.65 -2.66 9.69
N ALA A 199 -4.59 -1.54 10.40
CA ALA A 199 -3.93 -0.34 9.92
C ALA A 199 -3.18 0.40 11.03
N ASP A 200 -1.84 0.40 10.92
CA ASP A 200 -1.00 1.39 11.57
C ASP A 200 -1.36 2.75 10.99
N THR A 201 -2.01 3.56 11.80
CA THR A 201 -2.58 4.83 11.37
C THR A 201 -1.49 5.88 11.10
N PHE A 202 -0.36 5.87 11.80
CA PHE A 202 0.63 6.94 11.66
C PHE A 202 1.66 6.70 10.55
N LEU A 203 2.13 5.46 10.42
CA LEU A 203 3.13 5.08 9.42
C LEU A 203 2.49 4.50 8.16
N GLY A 204 1.56 3.55 8.33
CA GLY A 204 1.01 2.76 7.23
C GLY A 204 -0.08 3.45 6.43
N VAL A 205 -1.13 3.95 7.10
CA VAL A 205 -2.31 4.53 6.43
C VAL A 205 -1.97 5.65 5.43
N PRO A 206 -1.06 6.61 5.72
CA PRO A 206 -0.66 7.63 4.75
C PRO A 206 -0.15 7.05 3.43
N PHE A 207 0.63 5.96 3.52
CA PHE A 207 1.16 5.24 2.37
C PHE A 207 0.03 4.50 1.62
N ASN A 208 -0.88 3.87 2.36
CA ASN A 208 -1.99 3.10 1.80
C ASN A 208 -2.98 4.00 1.05
N ILE A 209 -3.33 5.17 1.60
CA ILE A 209 -4.21 6.14 0.93
C ILE A 209 -3.63 6.53 -0.44
N ALA A 210 -2.36 6.90 -0.48
CA ALA A 210 -1.70 7.31 -1.72
C ALA A 210 -1.57 6.14 -2.72
N SER A 211 -1.23 4.94 -2.25
CA SER A 211 -1.09 3.75 -3.09
C SER A 211 -2.41 3.39 -3.81
N TYR A 212 -3.51 3.28 -3.06
CA TYR A 212 -4.78 2.89 -3.68
C TYR A 212 -5.48 4.03 -4.43
N ALA A 213 -5.21 5.29 -4.08
CA ALA A 213 -5.57 6.43 -4.94
C ALA A 213 -4.84 6.37 -6.28
N LEU A 214 -3.54 6.06 -6.27
CA LEU A 214 -2.72 5.90 -7.48
C LEU A 214 -3.21 4.72 -8.33
N MET A 215 -3.47 3.56 -7.72
CA MET A 215 -4.04 2.39 -8.41
C MET A 215 -5.39 2.73 -9.07
N THR A 216 -6.24 3.48 -8.37
CA THR A 216 -7.54 3.92 -8.91
C THR A 216 -7.35 4.83 -10.13
N ALA A 217 -6.39 5.76 -10.08
CA ALA A 217 -6.08 6.65 -11.20
C ALA A 217 -5.50 5.91 -12.41
N MET A 218 -4.57 4.98 -12.20
CA MET A 218 -3.99 4.16 -13.27
C MET A 218 -5.04 3.29 -13.95
N LEU A 219 -5.89 2.61 -13.17
CA LEU A 219 -7.00 1.81 -13.69
C LEU A 219 -8.02 2.66 -14.43
N ALA A 220 -8.36 3.84 -13.90
CA ALA A 220 -9.26 4.77 -14.56
C ALA A 220 -8.71 5.15 -15.95
N GLN A 221 -7.44 5.53 -16.05
CA GLN A 221 -6.80 5.89 -17.32
C GLN A 221 -6.88 4.76 -18.35
N VAL A 222 -6.44 3.55 -18.00
CA VAL A 222 -6.35 2.42 -18.96
C VAL A 222 -7.70 1.81 -19.32
N CYS A 223 -8.75 2.13 -18.55
CA CYS A 223 -10.13 1.74 -18.81
C CYS A 223 -10.99 2.87 -19.40
N GLY A 224 -10.45 4.09 -19.59
CA GLY A 224 -11.16 5.21 -20.20
C GLY A 224 -12.12 5.95 -19.25
N TYR A 225 -11.83 5.95 -17.94
CA TYR A 225 -12.56 6.67 -16.90
C TYR A 225 -11.73 7.82 -16.32
N GLU A 226 -12.42 8.71 -15.61
CA GLU A 226 -11.82 9.63 -14.64
C GLU A 226 -11.85 9.02 -13.23
N ALA A 227 -10.78 9.16 -12.47
CA ALA A 227 -10.75 8.71 -11.08
C ALA A 227 -11.63 9.62 -10.21
N LYS A 228 -12.51 9.03 -9.39
CA LYS A 228 -13.49 9.77 -8.59
C LYS A 228 -13.28 9.67 -7.10
N GLU A 229 -13.48 8.50 -6.51
CA GLU A 229 -13.38 8.35 -5.05
C GLU A 229 -12.52 7.16 -4.69
N PHE A 230 -11.61 7.36 -3.73
CA PHE A 230 -11.04 6.28 -2.95
C PHE A 230 -11.73 6.22 -1.58
N ILE A 231 -12.32 5.08 -1.26
CA ILE A 231 -12.99 4.79 0.00
C ILE A 231 -12.11 3.82 0.78
N HIS A 232 -11.73 4.19 1.99
CA HIS A 232 -10.85 3.40 2.83
C HIS A 232 -11.61 2.94 4.06
N THR A 233 -12.00 1.66 4.06
CA THR A 233 -12.62 0.99 5.20
C THR A 233 -11.56 0.23 5.96
N ILE A 234 -11.48 0.45 7.27
CA ILE A 234 -10.50 -0.17 8.16
C ILE A 234 -11.22 -1.00 9.22
N GLY A 235 -10.74 -2.22 9.46
CA GLY A 235 -11.09 -3.04 10.61
C GLY A 235 -10.45 -2.49 11.88
N ASP A 236 -9.33 -3.06 12.31
CA ASP A 236 -8.56 -2.54 13.45
C ASP A 236 -7.72 -1.33 13.02
N ALA A 237 -8.21 -0.12 13.29
CA ALA A 237 -7.49 1.13 13.08
C ALA A 237 -6.81 1.54 14.39
N HIS A 238 -5.48 1.56 14.39
CA HIS A 238 -4.71 1.77 15.62
C HIS A 238 -3.57 2.77 15.46
N ILE A 239 -3.21 3.39 16.58
CA ILE A 239 -2.00 4.19 16.75
C ILE A 239 -1.16 3.49 17.82
N TYR A 240 0.12 3.26 17.54
CA TYR A 240 1.06 2.75 18.55
C TYR A 240 1.29 3.79 19.65
N LYS A 241 1.44 3.33 20.89
CA LYS A 241 1.59 4.22 22.06
C LYS A 241 2.77 5.19 21.92
N ASP A 242 3.88 4.72 21.34
CA ASP A 242 5.06 5.54 21.08
C ASP A 242 4.88 6.56 19.93
N HIS A 243 3.75 6.52 19.21
CA HIS A 243 3.39 7.49 18.18
C HIS A 243 2.38 8.55 18.65
N PHE A 244 1.88 8.50 19.89
CA PHE A 244 0.82 9.41 20.33
C PHE A 244 1.21 10.89 20.21
N ASP A 245 2.41 11.25 20.66
CA ASP A 245 2.82 12.66 20.67
C ASP A 245 3.09 13.18 19.27
N VAL A 246 3.70 12.37 18.39
CA VAL A 246 3.92 12.75 16.99
C VAL A 246 2.62 12.84 16.19
N VAL A 247 1.62 12.01 16.53
CA VAL A 247 0.28 12.11 15.93
C VAL A 247 -0.44 13.39 16.39
N LYS A 248 -0.36 13.74 17.69
CA LYS A 248 -0.91 15.02 18.19
C LYS A 248 -0.26 16.22 17.50
N GLU A 249 1.06 16.19 17.30
CA GLU A 249 1.77 17.21 16.52
C GLU A 249 1.22 17.28 15.10
N GLN A 250 1.05 16.13 14.43
CA GLN A 250 0.50 16.09 13.07
C GLN A 250 -0.92 16.67 13.00
N ILE A 251 -1.76 16.38 13.98
CA ILE A 251 -3.15 16.89 14.07
C ILE A 251 -3.17 18.42 14.21
N SER A 252 -2.21 19.00 14.92
CA SER A 252 -2.14 20.47 15.07
C SER A 252 -1.73 21.23 13.80
N ARG A 253 -1.23 20.53 12.76
CA ARG A 253 -0.78 21.14 11.51
C ARG A 253 -1.97 21.37 10.58
N GLU A 254 -2.10 22.59 10.06
CA GLU A 254 -3.09 22.90 9.03
C GLU A 254 -2.78 22.15 7.72
N PRO A 255 -3.74 21.43 7.11
CA PRO A 255 -3.54 20.83 5.79
C PRO A 255 -3.26 21.88 4.71
N LEU A 256 -2.16 21.71 3.97
CA LEU A 256 -1.87 22.50 2.76
C LEU A 256 -2.64 21.95 1.54
N PRO A 257 -2.74 22.71 0.43
CA PRO A 257 -3.38 22.27 -0.80
C PRO A 257 -2.86 20.91 -1.31
N LEU A 258 -3.76 20.10 -1.86
CA LEU A 258 -3.42 18.81 -2.44
C LEU A 258 -2.57 18.98 -3.71
N CYS A 259 -1.63 18.07 -3.92
CA CYS A 259 -0.87 18.00 -5.17
C CYS A 259 -1.74 17.45 -6.31
N GLN A 260 -1.27 17.62 -7.55
CA GLN A 260 -1.87 16.99 -8.72
C GLN A 260 -1.06 15.76 -9.12
N LEU A 261 -1.73 14.63 -9.36
CA LEU A 261 -1.11 13.46 -9.98
C LEU A 261 -1.05 13.66 -11.49
N LYS A 262 0.09 13.33 -12.11
CA LYS A 262 0.27 13.24 -13.55
C LYS A 262 0.70 11.83 -13.90
N LEU A 263 -0.04 11.23 -14.83
CA LEU A 263 0.25 9.94 -15.42
C LEU A 263 0.62 10.15 -16.89
N ASN A 264 1.56 9.37 -17.41
CA ASN A 264 1.89 9.40 -18.83
C ASN A 264 0.65 8.95 -19.65
N PRO A 265 0.06 9.83 -20.49
CA PRO A 265 -1.17 9.53 -21.21
C PRO A 265 -0.98 8.45 -22.29
N GLU A 266 0.25 8.18 -22.72
CA GLU A 266 0.56 7.17 -23.73
C GLU A 266 0.42 5.73 -23.20
N ILE A 267 0.46 5.53 -21.88
CA ILE A 267 0.31 4.21 -21.28
C ILE A 267 -1.15 3.75 -21.34
N LYS A 268 -1.39 2.62 -22.02
CA LYS A 268 -2.73 2.03 -22.26
C LYS A 268 -2.98 0.71 -21.53
N SER A 269 -1.96 0.17 -20.87
CA SER A 269 -2.03 -1.07 -20.08
C SER A 269 -1.59 -0.78 -18.65
N LEU A 270 -2.29 -1.36 -17.67
CA LEU A 270 -1.89 -1.24 -16.26
C LEU A 270 -0.47 -1.80 -16.04
N PHE A 271 -0.10 -2.82 -16.79
CA PHE A 271 1.15 -3.57 -16.63
C PHE A 271 2.36 -2.88 -17.27
N ASP A 272 2.13 -1.88 -18.13
CA ASP A 272 3.19 -1.18 -18.85
C ASP A 272 3.70 0.06 -18.10
N PHE A 273 3.04 0.47 -17.02
CA PHE A 273 3.48 1.60 -16.21
C PHE A 273 4.86 1.34 -15.58
N THR A 274 5.69 2.37 -15.64
CA THR A 274 6.94 2.47 -14.90
C THR A 274 6.92 3.66 -13.95
N ILE A 275 7.94 3.79 -13.11
CA ILE A 275 8.05 4.93 -12.19
C ILE A 275 8.16 6.27 -12.92
N ASP A 276 8.72 6.28 -14.13
CA ASP A 276 8.92 7.51 -14.91
C ASP A 276 7.60 8.01 -15.52
N ASP A 277 6.57 7.15 -15.55
CA ASP A 277 5.23 7.48 -16.01
C ASP A 277 4.35 8.12 -14.93
N ILE A 278 4.88 8.26 -13.70
CA ILE A 278 4.12 8.66 -12.51
C ILE A 278 4.82 9.85 -11.84
N SER A 279 4.17 11.00 -11.81
CA SER A 279 4.70 12.19 -11.15
C SER A 279 3.63 12.98 -10.42
N ILE A 280 4.07 13.88 -9.53
CA ILE A 280 3.19 14.82 -8.84
C ILE A 280 3.67 16.25 -9.05
N GLU A 281 2.71 17.15 -9.18
CA GLU A 281 2.95 18.60 -9.30
C GLU A 281 2.39 19.34 -8.09
N ASN A 282 3.01 20.47 -7.75
CA ASN A 282 2.56 21.37 -6.69
C ASN A 282 2.48 20.70 -5.30
N TYR A 283 3.30 19.68 -5.03
CA TYR A 283 3.33 19.03 -3.73
C TYR A 283 4.03 19.89 -2.68
N GLN A 284 3.21 20.42 -1.77
CA GLN A 284 3.65 21.13 -0.58
C GLN A 284 3.31 20.28 0.65
N SER A 285 4.22 20.30 1.62
CA SER A 285 3.97 19.66 2.90
C SER A 285 4.68 20.41 4.00
N HIS A 286 4.19 20.22 5.22
CA HIS A 286 4.96 20.44 6.42
C HIS A 286 6.20 19.54 6.45
N GLY A 287 7.08 19.78 7.41
CA GLY A 287 8.30 19.00 7.62
C GLY A 287 8.06 17.52 7.92
N ARG A 288 9.16 16.77 8.00
CA ARG A 288 9.12 15.35 8.37
C ARG A 288 8.58 15.17 9.79
N LEU A 289 7.92 14.05 10.00
CA LEU A 289 7.60 13.51 11.32
C LEU A 289 8.13 12.09 11.37
N TYR A 290 8.79 11.75 12.47
CA TYR A 290 9.47 10.48 12.66
C TYR A 290 8.66 9.61 13.62
N GLY A 291 8.50 8.34 13.27
CA GLY A 291 7.96 7.31 14.15
C GLY A 291 8.81 6.07 14.02
N LYS A 292 8.95 5.33 15.11
CA LYS A 292 9.66 4.06 15.12
C LYS A 292 8.75 2.99 14.48
N VAL A 293 9.31 2.14 13.62
CA VAL A 293 8.57 0.97 13.12
C VAL A 293 8.44 -0.03 14.27
N SER A 294 7.22 -0.46 14.56
CA SER A 294 6.93 -1.52 15.52
C SER A 294 7.08 -2.87 14.83
N VAL A 295 8.01 -3.70 15.31
CA VAL A 295 8.30 -5.07 14.83
C VAL A 295 8.06 -6.08 15.94
#